data_AF-A0A4Q1F8R0-F1
#
_entry.id   AF-A0A4Q1F8R0-F1
#
_cell.length_a   1.000
_cell.length_b   1.000
_cell.length_c   1.000
_cell.angle_alpha   90.00
_cell.angle_beta   90.00
_cell.angle_gamma   90.00
#
_symmetry.space_group_name_H-M   'P 1'
#
loop_
_entity.id
_entity.type
_entity.pdbx_description
1 polymer ?
#
loop_
_entity_poly.entity_id
_entity_poly.type
_entity_poly.pdbx_seq_one_letter_code
_entity_poly.pdbx_strand_id
1 'polypeptide(L)'
;MKSIQKGLMAITLLLSVIVFGAPIKNAKNINAKIYGNCLMCKTAIEKAGNIKNIASVNWNENTKIAAITYDEKKTNQDEVLKRIALAGYDSDQFLAPGDAYAKLPQCCQYERTNMAAPIKKSEMDMGKMDHSQHTAAVPADAQENSPFKAIFDSYFDVKDALVKTDAKTAALKSKELLTAINAIKMENLKPKEHTAWMNAMKSLASDATNISENQDVKKQRESFKSLSKNTYDLIKTADQPQPVYYNHCPMVDANWLSKESGIKNPYYGSQMLSCGSTIETIK
;
A
#
# COMPACT_ATOMS: atom_id res chain seq x y z
N MET A 1 -13.97 -24.22 73.67
CA MET A 1 -12.65 -24.43 73.05
C MET A 1 -12.82 -25.26 71.78
N LYS A 2 -12.38 -24.71 70.64
CA LYS A 2 -11.94 -25.38 69.40
C LYS A 2 -12.97 -26.24 68.64
N SER A 3 -13.02 -26.28 67.32
CA SER A 3 -12.57 -25.43 66.23
C SER A 3 -13.19 -26.03 64.97
N ILE A 4 -13.78 -25.21 64.13
CA ILE A 4 -14.30 -25.58 62.81
C ILE A 4 -13.11 -25.85 61.88
N GLN A 5 -13.10 -26.97 61.15
CA GLN A 5 -12.25 -27.13 59.96
C GLN A 5 -12.87 -28.12 58.98
N LYS A 6 -13.69 -27.60 58.06
CA LYS A 6 -14.00 -28.26 56.79
C LYS A 6 -12.95 -27.77 55.78
N GLY A 7 -12.02 -28.64 55.39
CA GLY A 7 -11.05 -28.37 54.34
C GLY A 7 -11.72 -28.50 52.97
N LEU A 8 -12.22 -27.38 52.42
CA LEU A 8 -12.57 -27.29 51.00
C LEU A 8 -11.27 -26.98 50.25
N MET A 9 -10.82 -27.93 49.44
CA MET A 9 -9.67 -27.79 48.55
C MET A 9 -10.03 -26.75 47.47
N ALA A 10 -9.68 -25.49 47.72
CA ALA A 10 -9.91 -24.40 46.78
C ALA A 10 -8.98 -24.57 45.57
N ILE A 11 -9.55 -25.07 44.47
CA ILE A 11 -9.00 -24.87 43.13
C ILE A 11 -9.07 -23.36 42.88
N THR A 12 -7.96 -22.69 43.16
CA THR A 12 -7.73 -21.31 42.78
C THR A 12 -7.53 -21.28 41.28
N LEU A 13 -8.66 -21.20 40.57
CA LEU A 13 -8.72 -20.80 39.17
C LEU A 13 -8.01 -19.44 39.09
N LEU A 14 -6.79 -19.43 38.54
CA LEU A 14 -6.06 -18.19 38.26
C LEU A 14 -6.99 -17.33 37.38
N LEU A 15 -7.61 -16.31 37.99
CA LEU A 15 -8.20 -15.20 37.25
C LEU A 15 -7.05 -14.50 36.54
N SER A 16 -6.86 -14.86 35.26
CA SER A 16 -6.14 -14.03 34.32
C SER A 16 -6.73 -12.62 34.42
N VAL A 17 -5.86 -11.65 34.70
CA VAL A 17 -6.20 -10.23 34.83
C VAL A 17 -7.00 -9.80 33.61
N ILE A 18 -8.31 -9.66 33.77
CA ILE A 18 -9.16 -9.04 32.75
C ILE A 18 -8.90 -7.55 32.87
N VAL A 19 -8.07 -7.03 31.95
CA VAL A 19 -7.92 -5.59 31.78
C VAL A 19 -9.27 -5.07 31.27
N PHE A 20 -9.99 -4.34 32.13
CA PHE A 20 -11.28 -3.72 31.84
C PHE A 20 -11.11 -2.58 30.80
N GLY A 21 -11.10 -2.96 29.52
CA GLY A 21 -11.47 -2.09 28.41
C GLY A 21 -12.93 -2.32 28.03
N ALA A 22 -13.66 -1.28 27.61
CA ALA A 22 -14.99 -1.47 27.05
C ALA A 22 -14.91 -2.45 25.86
N PRO A 23 -15.83 -3.43 25.74
CA PRO A 23 -15.76 -4.43 24.67
C PRO A 23 -15.90 -3.76 23.30
N ILE A 24 -15.02 -4.12 22.38
CA ILE A 24 -15.09 -3.69 20.98
C ILE A 24 -16.39 -4.27 20.38
N LYS A 25 -17.23 -3.42 19.78
CA LYS A 25 -18.48 -3.84 19.14
C LYS A 25 -18.18 -4.48 17.79
N ASN A 26 -19.02 -5.42 17.32
CA ASN A 26 -18.81 -6.19 16.07
C ASN A 26 -17.38 -6.77 15.98
N ALA A 27 -16.91 -7.36 17.08
CA ALA A 27 -15.53 -7.78 17.22
C ALA A 27 -15.19 -8.95 16.29
N LYS A 28 -14.22 -8.73 15.41
CA LYS A 28 -13.54 -9.76 14.64
C LYS A 28 -12.14 -9.97 15.20
N ASN A 29 -11.76 -11.23 15.40
CA ASN A 29 -10.46 -11.63 15.97
C ASN A 29 -9.63 -12.33 14.90
N ILE A 30 -8.39 -11.89 14.72
CA ILE A 30 -7.42 -12.49 13.80
C ILE A 30 -6.04 -12.55 14.44
N ASN A 31 -5.20 -13.44 13.94
CA ASN A 31 -3.78 -13.50 14.27
C ASN A 31 -2.97 -13.08 13.05
N ALA A 32 -1.98 -12.22 13.25
CA ALA A 32 -1.07 -11.80 12.19
C ALA A 32 0.37 -11.85 12.69
N LYS A 33 1.28 -12.31 11.83
CA LYS A 33 2.71 -12.25 12.12
C LYS A 33 3.20 -10.82 11.94
N ILE A 34 3.89 -10.30 12.96
CA ILE A 34 4.48 -8.96 12.96
C ILE A 34 5.91 -9.10 13.47
N TYR A 35 6.86 -8.63 12.67
CA TYR A 35 8.27 -8.80 12.96
C TYR A 35 8.74 -7.81 14.04
N GLY A 36 9.49 -8.32 15.01
CA GLY A 36 10.03 -7.59 16.16
C GLY A 36 10.81 -8.55 17.06
N ASN A 37 11.70 -8.03 17.92
CA ASN A 37 12.61 -8.88 18.72
C ASN A 37 12.77 -8.47 20.19
N CYS A 38 12.06 -7.45 20.68
CA CYS A 38 12.23 -6.98 22.06
C CYS A 38 10.94 -6.38 22.63
N LEU A 39 10.87 -6.25 23.95
CA LEU A 39 9.74 -5.64 24.67
C LEU A 39 9.42 -4.20 24.21
N MET A 40 10.42 -3.45 23.74
CA MET A 40 10.17 -2.12 23.16
C MET A 40 9.39 -2.20 21.85
N CYS A 41 9.62 -3.24 21.04
CA CYS A 41 8.85 -3.48 19.83
C CYS A 41 7.40 -3.78 20.19
N LYS A 42 7.16 -4.59 21.24
CA LYS A 42 5.81 -4.87 21.74
C LYS A 42 5.07 -3.57 22.02
N THR A 43 5.63 -2.69 22.85
CA THR A 43 4.98 -1.42 23.19
C THR A 43 4.70 -0.56 21.96
N ALA A 44 5.64 -0.48 21.01
CA ALA A 44 5.46 0.33 19.81
C ALA A 44 4.43 -0.26 18.84
N ILE A 45 4.44 -1.58 18.62
CA ILE A 45 3.48 -2.32 17.79
C ILE A 45 2.07 -2.17 18.36
N GLU A 46 1.90 -2.43 19.66
CA GLU A 46 0.60 -2.31 20.33
C GLU A 46 0.10 -0.86 20.30
N LYS A 47 0.98 0.13 20.55
CA LYS A 47 0.62 1.55 20.46
C LYS A 47 0.17 1.95 19.06
N ALA A 48 0.81 1.44 18.01
CA ALA A 48 0.45 1.74 16.63
C ALA A 48 -0.87 1.07 16.20
N GLY A 49 -1.09 -0.16 16.66
CA GLY A 49 -2.28 -0.95 16.33
C GLY A 49 -3.54 -0.57 17.13
N ASN A 50 -3.38 -0.17 18.39
CA ASN A 50 -4.49 0.12 19.30
C ASN A 50 -5.22 1.42 18.92
N ILE A 51 -6.53 1.33 18.77
CA ILE A 51 -7.44 2.48 18.71
C ILE A 51 -8.56 2.24 19.70
N LYS A 52 -8.74 3.21 20.61
CA LYS A 52 -9.79 3.18 21.63
C LYS A 52 -11.14 2.81 21.02
N ASN A 53 -11.74 1.72 21.51
CA ASN A 53 -13.05 1.19 21.09
C ASN A 53 -13.16 0.75 19.61
N ILE A 54 -12.04 0.63 18.88
CA ILE A 54 -12.04 0.28 17.45
C ILE A 54 -11.12 -0.92 17.18
N ALA A 55 -9.89 -0.90 17.71
CA ALA A 55 -8.92 -1.97 17.49
C ALA A 55 -8.07 -2.19 18.74
N SER A 56 -7.81 -3.45 19.05
CA SER A 56 -6.91 -3.91 20.09
C SER A 56 -5.88 -4.86 19.48
N VAL A 57 -4.61 -4.65 19.81
CA VAL A 57 -3.46 -5.43 19.35
C VAL A 57 -2.68 -5.83 20.58
N ASN A 58 -2.46 -7.14 20.73
CA ASN A 58 -1.61 -7.73 21.75
C ASN A 58 -0.54 -8.57 21.05
N TRP A 59 0.71 -8.12 21.12
CA TRP A 59 1.81 -8.77 20.41
C TRP A 59 2.69 -9.58 21.36
N ASN A 60 3.08 -10.78 20.91
CA ASN A 60 3.91 -11.69 21.69
C ASN A 60 5.33 -11.76 21.12
N GLU A 61 6.32 -11.48 21.97
CA GLU A 61 7.74 -11.44 21.58
C GLU A 61 8.30 -12.80 21.15
N ASN A 62 7.90 -13.87 21.82
CA ASN A 62 8.42 -15.21 21.56
C ASN A 62 7.88 -15.79 20.25
N THR A 63 6.60 -15.54 19.97
CA THR A 63 5.94 -16.10 18.78
C THR A 63 5.94 -15.15 17.59
N LYS A 64 6.21 -13.85 17.82
CA LYS A 64 6.09 -12.76 16.82
C LYS A 64 4.68 -12.64 16.23
N ILE A 65 3.67 -13.11 16.96
CA ILE A 65 2.26 -13.05 16.56
C ILE A 65 1.55 -11.94 17.33
N ALA A 66 0.81 -11.11 16.61
CA ALA A 66 -0.18 -10.19 17.15
C ALA A 66 -1.57 -10.84 17.13
N ALA A 67 -2.20 -10.94 18.30
CA ALA A 67 -3.63 -11.16 18.41
C ALA A 67 -4.34 -9.80 18.23
N ILE A 68 -5.14 -9.68 17.18
CA ILE A 68 -5.80 -8.44 16.77
C ILE A 68 -7.31 -8.63 16.88
N THR A 69 -7.96 -7.76 17.64
CA THR A 69 -9.43 -7.66 17.72
C THR A 69 -9.85 -6.31 17.19
N TYR A 70 -10.83 -6.25 16.28
CA TYR A 70 -11.31 -4.98 15.75
C TYR A 70 -12.81 -4.96 15.45
N ASP A 71 -13.41 -3.76 15.43
CA ASP A 71 -14.80 -3.53 15.02
C ASP A 71 -14.86 -3.57 13.49
N GLU A 72 -15.41 -4.66 12.93
CA GLU A 72 -15.41 -4.89 11.47
C GLU A 72 -16.24 -3.86 10.69
N LYS A 73 -17.09 -3.08 11.37
CA LYS A 73 -17.84 -1.98 10.75
C LYS A 73 -17.07 -0.66 10.74
N LYS A 74 -15.94 -0.57 11.45
CA LYS A 74 -15.16 0.66 11.60
C LYS A 74 -13.73 0.57 11.09
N THR A 75 -13.18 -0.63 11.01
CA THR A 75 -11.84 -0.88 10.48
C THR A 75 -11.72 -2.33 10.00
N ASN A 76 -10.54 -2.70 9.52
CA ASN A 76 -10.23 -4.05 9.04
C ASN A 76 -8.79 -4.45 9.38
N GLN A 77 -8.46 -5.73 9.17
CA GLN A 77 -7.11 -6.28 9.40
C GLN A 77 -6.02 -5.46 8.70
N ASP A 78 -6.22 -5.11 7.43
CA ASP A 78 -5.24 -4.38 6.62
C ASP A 78 -4.94 -2.99 7.20
N GLU A 79 -5.96 -2.26 7.64
CA GLU A 79 -5.79 -0.94 8.27
C GLU A 79 -5.04 -1.01 9.60
N VAL A 80 -5.24 -2.06 10.39
CA VAL A 80 -4.47 -2.28 11.62
C VAL A 80 -3.01 -2.58 11.30
N LEU A 81 -2.75 -3.49 10.34
CA LEU A 81 -1.39 -3.87 9.95
C LEU A 81 -0.63 -2.74 9.26
N LYS A 82 -1.31 -1.92 8.43
CA LYS A 82 -0.71 -0.72 7.82
C LYS A 82 -0.25 0.30 8.85
N ARG A 83 -1.02 0.52 9.93
CA ARG A 83 -0.61 1.43 11.01
C ARG A 83 0.64 0.93 11.74
N ILE A 84 0.73 -0.38 11.92
CA ILE A 84 1.92 -1.02 12.51
C ILE A 84 3.13 -0.92 11.57
N ALA A 85 2.93 -1.09 10.26
CA ALA A 85 3.96 -0.88 9.24
C ALA A 85 4.45 0.58 9.19
N LEU A 86 3.55 1.56 9.29
CA LEU A 86 3.95 2.98 9.36
C LEU A 86 4.76 3.32 10.62
N ALA A 87 4.62 2.52 11.69
CA ALA A 87 5.45 2.64 12.89
C ALA A 87 6.82 1.95 12.76
N GLY A 88 7.12 1.34 11.62
CA GLY A 88 8.39 0.67 11.34
C GLY A 88 8.35 -0.85 11.34
N TYR A 89 7.22 -1.49 11.64
CA TYR A 89 7.16 -2.95 11.83
C TYR A 89 6.48 -3.68 10.68
N ASP A 90 7.21 -4.57 10.04
CA ASP A 90 6.77 -5.43 8.96
C ASP A 90 5.79 -6.50 9.48
N SER A 91 4.96 -6.98 8.57
CA SER A 91 4.13 -8.17 8.71
C SER A 91 4.25 -9.01 7.44
N ASP A 92 3.68 -10.21 7.41
CA ASP A 92 3.66 -11.01 6.19
C ASP A 92 2.89 -10.36 5.03
N GLN A 93 2.04 -9.36 5.33
CA GLN A 93 1.22 -8.67 4.33
C GLN A 93 1.70 -7.26 3.98
N PHE A 94 2.42 -6.58 4.89
CA PHE A 94 2.82 -5.19 4.74
C PHE A 94 4.23 -4.98 5.24
N LEU A 95 5.08 -4.39 4.39
CA LEU A 95 6.41 -3.92 4.78
C LEU A 95 6.34 -2.46 5.25
N ALA A 96 7.02 -2.15 6.34
CA ALA A 96 7.22 -0.81 6.82
C ALA A 96 8.11 0.01 5.87
N PRO A 97 7.81 1.30 5.65
CA PRO A 97 8.68 2.19 4.87
C PRO A 97 10.14 2.10 5.32
N GLY A 98 11.07 2.09 4.36
CA GLY A 98 12.50 1.92 4.65
C GLY A 98 13.05 2.94 5.65
N ASP A 99 12.55 4.17 5.61
CA ASP A 99 12.94 5.24 6.54
C ASP A 99 12.32 5.07 7.93
N ALA A 100 11.05 4.63 8.02
CA ALA A 100 10.39 4.34 9.29
C ALA A 100 11.09 3.17 10.02
N TYR A 101 11.46 2.14 9.24
CA TYR A 101 12.24 1.00 9.71
C TYR A 101 13.66 1.37 10.16
N ALA A 102 14.37 2.18 9.36
CA ALA A 102 15.71 2.64 9.69
C ALA A 102 15.75 3.50 10.97
N LYS A 103 14.62 4.13 11.36
CA LYS A 103 14.47 4.90 12.59
C LYS A 103 14.12 4.05 13.82
N LEU A 104 13.85 2.76 13.64
CA LEU A 104 13.60 1.87 14.77
C LEU A 104 14.85 1.72 15.64
N PRO A 105 14.69 1.53 16.96
CA PRO A 105 15.80 1.13 17.82
C PRO A 105 16.46 -0.14 17.30
N GLN A 106 17.77 -0.29 17.52
CA GLN A 106 18.55 -1.42 16.99
C GLN A 106 17.95 -2.80 17.34
N CYS A 107 17.35 -2.98 18.54
CA CYS A 107 16.71 -4.26 18.88
C CYS A 107 15.43 -4.57 18.08
N CYS A 108 14.80 -3.55 17.48
CA CYS A 108 13.62 -3.70 16.63
C CYS A 108 13.96 -3.80 15.14
N GLN A 109 15.23 -3.70 14.76
CA GLN A 109 15.69 -3.94 13.40
C GLN A 109 16.04 -5.43 13.22
N TYR A 110 15.18 -6.17 12.54
CA TYR A 110 15.35 -7.58 12.13
C TYR A 110 15.82 -7.72 10.68
N GLU A 111 16.23 -8.91 10.27
CA GLU A 111 16.58 -9.14 8.87
C GLU A 111 15.34 -9.16 7.99
N ARG A 112 15.34 -8.38 6.90
CA ARG A 112 14.28 -8.34 5.88
C ARG A 112 14.66 -9.25 4.72
N THR A 113 14.54 -10.56 4.90
CA THR A 113 14.82 -11.53 3.84
C THR A 113 13.66 -11.56 2.84
N ASN A 114 13.77 -10.76 1.76
CA ASN A 114 13.03 -10.74 0.49
C ASN A 114 12.58 -9.34 0.04
N MET A 115 13.51 -8.37 0.01
CA MET A 115 13.29 -7.10 -0.70
C MET A 115 14.55 -6.64 -1.42
N ALA A 116 14.50 -6.65 -2.76
CA ALA A 116 15.47 -5.99 -3.60
C ALA A 116 15.25 -4.47 -3.55
N ALA A 117 16.23 -3.77 -2.98
CA ALA A 117 16.63 -2.43 -3.41
C ALA A 117 18.12 -2.26 -3.08
N PRO A 118 18.87 -1.48 -3.88
CA PRO A 118 19.86 -0.64 -3.24
C PRO A 118 19.73 0.82 -3.70
N ILE A 119 19.57 1.67 -2.69
CA ILE A 119 19.97 3.08 -2.73
C ILE A 119 21.50 3.11 -2.78
N LYS A 120 22.09 3.76 -3.80
CA LYS A 120 23.51 4.12 -3.76
C LYS A 120 23.73 5.30 -2.82
N LYS A 121 24.63 5.14 -1.85
CA LYS A 121 25.49 6.19 -1.30
C LYS A 121 26.93 5.68 -1.42
N SER A 122 27.83 6.50 -1.96
CA SER A 122 29.30 6.32 -2.02
C SER A 122 29.87 6.02 -0.62
N GLU A 123 30.90 5.19 -0.38
CA GLU A 123 32.25 5.11 -0.96
C GLU A 123 32.93 3.74 -0.73
N MET A 124 33.89 3.39 -1.61
CA MET A 124 35.13 2.59 -1.47
C MET A 124 35.17 1.22 -0.72
N ASP A 125 35.48 0.14 -1.47
CA ASP A 125 36.76 -0.63 -1.46
C ASP A 125 36.58 -2.15 -1.75
N MET A 126 37.64 -2.68 -2.35
CA MET A 126 37.92 -3.94 -3.07
C MET A 126 37.36 -5.28 -2.55
N GLY A 127 37.02 -6.19 -3.49
CA GLY A 127 36.93 -7.63 -3.20
C GLY A 127 36.17 -8.46 -4.24
N LYS A 128 36.92 -9.11 -5.14
CA LYS A 128 36.47 -10.02 -6.22
C LYS A 128 35.95 -11.36 -5.66
N MET A 129 34.84 -11.90 -6.16
CA MET A 129 34.65 -13.35 -6.44
C MET A 129 33.29 -13.66 -7.10
N ASP A 130 33.28 -14.79 -7.81
CA ASP A 130 32.41 -15.22 -8.91
C ASP A 130 31.28 -16.18 -8.45
N HIS A 131 30.35 -16.41 -9.39
CA HIS A 131 29.44 -17.54 -9.59
C HIS A 131 27.98 -17.49 -9.12
N SER A 132 27.14 -17.31 -10.15
CA SER A 132 26.12 -18.28 -10.61
C SER A 132 24.70 -18.25 -10.02
N GLN A 133 23.79 -17.92 -10.94
CA GLN A 133 22.44 -18.46 -11.18
C GLN A 133 21.55 -18.81 -9.99
N HIS A 134 20.34 -18.24 -9.95
CA HIS A 134 19.09 -19.02 -10.00
C HIS A 134 17.94 -18.10 -10.45
N THR A 135 17.57 -18.22 -11.72
CA THR A 135 16.33 -17.72 -12.29
C THR A 135 15.18 -18.58 -11.74
N ALA A 136 14.19 -17.97 -11.10
CA ALA A 136 12.89 -18.59 -10.85
C ALA A 136 11.82 -17.70 -11.48
N ALA A 137 11.16 -18.26 -12.49
CA ALA A 137 10.09 -17.64 -13.26
C ALA A 137 8.88 -17.32 -12.37
N VAL A 138 8.35 -16.11 -12.52
CA VAL A 138 7.01 -15.76 -12.04
C VAL A 138 6.00 -16.23 -13.10
N PRO A 139 4.87 -16.87 -12.73
CA PRO A 139 3.90 -17.36 -13.68
C PRO A 139 3.23 -16.21 -14.45
N ALA A 140 2.91 -16.49 -15.72
CA ALA A 140 2.38 -15.54 -16.70
C ALA A 140 1.17 -14.71 -16.22
N ASP A 141 1.30 -13.40 -16.44
CA ASP A 141 0.35 -12.36 -16.05
C ASP A 141 -0.89 -12.32 -16.98
N ALA A 142 -2.09 -12.25 -16.40
CA ALA A 142 -3.34 -12.01 -17.13
C ALA A 142 -3.47 -10.61 -17.76
N GLN A 143 -2.39 -9.81 -17.79
CA GLN A 143 -2.31 -8.53 -18.53
C GLN A 143 -1.61 -8.66 -19.89
N GLU A 144 -1.07 -9.82 -20.25
CA GLU A 144 -0.32 -9.99 -21.51
C GLU A 144 -1.11 -9.62 -22.78
N ASN A 145 -2.45 -9.61 -22.74
CA ASN A 145 -3.28 -9.41 -23.93
C ASN A 145 -4.11 -8.11 -23.95
N SER A 146 -3.98 -7.20 -22.97
CA SER A 146 -4.72 -5.93 -23.04
C SER A 146 -4.06 -4.97 -24.04
N PRO A 147 -4.79 -4.42 -25.02
CA PRO A 147 -4.24 -3.43 -25.95
C PRO A 147 -3.80 -2.13 -25.24
N PHE A 148 -4.26 -1.90 -24.01
CA PHE A 148 -3.98 -0.70 -23.24
C PHE A 148 -2.90 -0.88 -22.16
N LYS A 149 -2.26 -2.06 -22.08
CA LYS A 149 -1.24 -2.36 -21.05
C LYS A 149 -0.18 -1.26 -20.92
N ALA A 150 0.39 -0.84 -22.05
CA ALA A 150 1.45 0.17 -22.07
C ALA A 150 0.96 1.55 -21.57
N ILE A 151 -0.31 1.89 -21.83
CA ILE A 151 -0.95 3.11 -21.32
C ILE A 151 -1.10 3.01 -19.80
N PHE A 152 -1.60 1.88 -19.30
CA PHE A 152 -1.79 1.69 -17.86
C PHE A 152 -0.47 1.73 -17.11
N ASP A 153 0.54 0.98 -17.57
CA ASP A 153 1.86 0.99 -16.94
C ASP A 153 2.49 2.39 -16.91
N SER A 154 2.43 3.12 -18.03
CA SER A 154 2.95 4.49 -18.10
C SER A 154 2.13 5.48 -17.23
N TYR A 155 0.82 5.30 -17.13
CA TYR A 155 -0.02 6.09 -16.22
C TYR A 155 0.41 5.93 -14.76
N PHE A 156 0.67 4.69 -14.32
CA PHE A 156 1.10 4.45 -12.94
C PHE A 156 2.49 5.04 -12.66
N ASP A 157 3.39 5.00 -13.64
CA ASP A 157 4.69 5.68 -13.55
C ASP A 157 4.55 7.20 -13.39
N VAL A 158 3.65 7.85 -14.15
CA VAL A 158 3.34 9.28 -13.99
C VAL A 158 2.78 9.56 -12.59
N LYS A 159 1.80 8.77 -12.14
CA LYS A 159 1.21 8.87 -10.80
C LYS A 159 2.29 8.77 -9.71
N ASP A 160 3.18 7.80 -9.80
CA ASP A 160 4.25 7.58 -8.81
C ASP A 160 5.26 8.73 -8.76
N ALA A 161 5.59 9.32 -9.91
CA ALA A 161 6.40 10.52 -9.96
C ALA A 161 5.71 11.72 -9.28
N LEU A 162 4.40 11.90 -9.50
CA LEU A 162 3.62 12.97 -8.86
C LEU A 162 3.47 12.80 -7.34
N VAL A 163 3.35 11.56 -6.86
CA VAL A 163 3.42 11.21 -5.44
C VAL A 163 4.76 11.66 -4.83
N LYS A 164 5.86 11.47 -5.56
CA LYS A 164 7.20 11.91 -5.13
C LYS A 164 7.43 13.41 -5.30
N THR A 165 6.48 14.15 -5.88
CA THR A 165 6.64 15.57 -6.26
C THR A 165 7.81 15.77 -7.23
N ASP A 166 8.10 14.75 -8.05
CA ASP A 166 9.18 14.78 -9.02
C ASP A 166 8.65 15.21 -10.40
N ALA A 167 8.66 16.52 -10.64
CA ALA A 167 8.12 17.09 -11.88
C ALA A 167 8.89 16.64 -13.13
N LYS A 168 10.20 16.40 -13.01
CA LYS A 168 11.03 15.98 -14.15
C LYS A 168 10.71 14.55 -14.56
N THR A 169 10.66 13.65 -13.58
CA THR A 169 10.29 12.26 -13.86
C THR A 169 8.85 12.16 -14.33
N ALA A 170 7.92 12.94 -13.75
CA ALA A 170 6.53 12.98 -14.22
C ALA A 170 6.45 13.42 -15.69
N ALA A 171 7.19 14.45 -16.08
CA ALA A 171 7.25 14.92 -17.46
C ALA A 171 7.81 13.85 -18.41
N LEU A 172 8.91 13.18 -18.04
CA LEU A 172 9.52 12.10 -18.83
C LEU A 172 8.56 10.92 -19.02
N LYS A 173 7.97 10.45 -17.93
CA LYS A 173 7.00 9.33 -17.96
C LYS A 173 5.73 9.67 -18.72
N SER A 174 5.34 10.94 -18.72
CA SER A 174 4.22 11.40 -19.53
C SER A 174 4.52 11.41 -21.03
N LYS A 175 5.79 11.56 -21.46
CA LYS A 175 6.19 11.37 -22.86
C LYS A 175 6.08 9.90 -23.29
N GLU A 176 6.47 8.99 -22.41
CA GLU A 176 6.29 7.54 -22.63
C GLU A 176 4.80 7.20 -22.73
N LEU A 177 3.97 7.77 -21.85
CA LEU A 177 2.51 7.63 -21.91
C LEU A 177 1.93 8.16 -23.23
N LEU A 178 2.33 9.36 -23.68
CA LEU A 178 1.89 9.92 -24.97
C LEU A 178 2.29 9.00 -26.14
N THR A 179 3.48 8.42 -26.09
CA THR A 179 3.94 7.46 -27.10
C THR A 179 3.07 6.21 -27.10
N ALA A 180 2.74 5.66 -25.93
CA ALA A 180 1.86 4.51 -25.80
C ALA A 180 0.43 4.81 -26.31
N ILE A 181 -0.10 6.00 -26.04
CA ILE A 181 -1.39 6.47 -26.54
C ILE A 181 -1.41 6.50 -28.08
N ASN A 182 -0.37 7.06 -28.69
CA ASN A 182 -0.27 7.19 -30.14
C ASN A 182 -0.01 5.85 -30.85
N ALA A 183 0.44 4.82 -30.12
CA ALA A 183 0.70 3.49 -30.66
C ALA A 183 -0.54 2.58 -30.72
N ILE A 184 -1.68 3.01 -30.18
CA ILE A 184 -2.91 2.21 -30.20
C ILE A 184 -3.41 2.02 -31.63
N LYS A 185 -3.59 0.75 -31.99
CA LYS A 185 -4.19 0.31 -33.26
C LYS A 185 -5.66 0.05 -33.07
N MET A 186 -6.51 0.94 -33.58
CA MET A 186 -7.97 0.87 -33.40
C MET A 186 -8.57 -0.43 -33.95
N GLU A 187 -7.96 -1.00 -35.00
CA GLU A 187 -8.37 -2.26 -35.62
C GLU A 187 -8.26 -3.48 -34.69
N ASN A 188 -7.48 -3.39 -33.61
CA ASN A 188 -7.27 -4.47 -32.65
C ASN A 188 -8.16 -4.34 -31.40
N LEU A 189 -9.03 -3.34 -31.33
CA LEU A 189 -9.89 -3.09 -30.18
C LEU A 189 -11.22 -3.82 -30.32
N LYS A 190 -11.68 -4.47 -29.25
CA LYS A 190 -13.04 -4.99 -29.15
C LYS A 190 -14.05 -3.82 -29.13
N PRO A 191 -15.34 -4.04 -29.46
CA PRO A 191 -16.33 -2.94 -29.54
C PRO A 191 -16.42 -2.06 -28.28
N LYS A 192 -16.35 -2.67 -27.08
CA LYS A 192 -16.37 -1.95 -25.79
C LYS A 192 -15.11 -1.10 -25.59
N GLU A 193 -13.95 -1.66 -25.92
CA GLU A 193 -12.64 -1.00 -25.85
C GLU A 193 -12.55 0.15 -26.86
N HIS A 194 -13.01 -0.06 -28.09
CA HIS A 194 -13.05 0.95 -29.15
C HIS A 194 -13.90 2.16 -28.75
N THR A 195 -15.09 1.91 -28.19
CA THR A 195 -15.98 3.00 -27.75
C THR A 195 -15.35 3.82 -26.63
N ALA A 196 -14.77 3.18 -25.61
CA ALA A 196 -14.07 3.89 -24.54
C ALA A 196 -12.84 4.64 -25.05
N TRP A 197 -12.08 4.02 -25.96
CA TRP A 197 -10.90 4.64 -26.57
C TRP A 197 -11.24 5.91 -27.34
N MET A 198 -12.27 5.88 -28.20
CA MET A 198 -12.70 7.06 -28.96
C MET A 198 -13.11 8.24 -28.07
N ASN A 199 -13.69 7.96 -26.91
CA ASN A 199 -14.09 8.98 -25.96
C ASN A 199 -12.91 9.54 -25.15
N ALA A 200 -11.88 8.73 -24.92
CA ALA A 200 -10.76 9.08 -24.04
C ALA A 200 -9.53 9.61 -24.78
N MET A 201 -9.24 9.13 -26.00
CA MET A 201 -7.93 9.29 -26.66
C MET A 201 -7.45 10.74 -26.77
N LYS A 202 -8.35 11.67 -27.13
CA LYS A 202 -8.00 13.07 -27.32
C LYS A 202 -7.63 13.73 -26.00
N SER A 203 -8.42 13.48 -24.97
CA SER A 203 -8.19 14.00 -23.62
C SER A 203 -6.92 13.40 -23.03
N LEU A 204 -6.74 12.08 -23.14
CA LEU A 204 -5.52 11.38 -22.70
C LEU A 204 -4.27 11.95 -23.37
N ALA A 205 -4.26 12.12 -24.69
CA ALA A 205 -3.13 12.68 -25.43
C ALA A 205 -2.84 14.13 -25.04
N SER A 206 -3.88 14.95 -24.90
CA SER A 206 -3.77 16.35 -24.46
C SER A 206 -3.20 16.45 -23.05
N ASP A 207 -3.74 15.69 -22.09
CA ASP A 207 -3.27 15.71 -20.70
C ASP A 207 -1.84 15.17 -20.58
N ALA A 208 -1.51 14.09 -21.31
CA ALA A 208 -0.15 13.56 -21.35
C ALA A 208 0.85 14.57 -21.93
N THR A 209 0.45 15.31 -22.97
CA THR A 209 1.26 16.39 -23.56
C THR A 209 1.46 17.51 -22.54
N ASN A 210 0.39 18.01 -21.93
CA ASN A 210 0.42 19.07 -20.92
C ASN A 210 1.31 18.73 -19.72
N ILE A 211 1.29 17.48 -19.24
CA ILE A 211 2.18 17.05 -18.15
C ILE A 211 3.65 16.99 -18.65
N SER A 212 3.87 16.49 -19.87
CA SER A 212 5.21 16.27 -20.42
C SER A 212 5.97 17.53 -20.79
N GLU A 213 5.26 18.60 -21.14
CA GLU A 213 5.82 19.89 -21.54
C GLU A 213 5.95 20.86 -20.36
N ASN A 214 5.50 20.44 -19.18
CA ASN A 214 5.52 21.28 -17.98
C ASN A 214 6.58 20.80 -16.98
N GLN A 215 7.14 21.75 -16.23
CA GLN A 215 8.10 21.49 -15.14
C GLN A 215 7.54 21.91 -13.77
N ASP A 216 6.34 22.49 -13.73
CA ASP A 216 5.63 22.84 -12.51
C ASP A 216 4.71 21.68 -12.11
N VAL A 217 5.02 21.04 -10.99
CA VAL A 217 4.26 19.91 -10.44
C VAL A 217 2.79 20.27 -10.18
N LYS A 218 2.46 21.53 -9.88
CA LYS A 218 1.07 21.94 -9.67
C LYS A 218 0.30 21.89 -10.97
N LYS A 219 0.88 22.41 -12.06
CA LYS A 219 0.26 22.36 -13.39
C LYS A 219 0.14 20.92 -13.89
N GLN A 220 1.15 20.09 -13.65
CA GLN A 220 1.08 18.66 -13.95
C GLN A 220 -0.06 17.95 -13.20
N ARG A 221 -0.23 18.27 -11.91
CA ARG A 221 -1.33 17.73 -11.08
C ARG A 221 -2.71 18.15 -11.59
N GLU A 222 -2.86 19.37 -12.10
CA GLU A 222 -4.11 19.82 -12.70
C GLU A 222 -4.48 18.99 -13.94
N SER A 223 -3.54 18.79 -14.87
CA SER A 223 -3.75 17.89 -16.02
C SER A 223 -3.96 16.43 -15.60
N PHE A 224 -3.31 15.98 -14.52
CA PHE A 224 -3.44 14.62 -14.02
C PHE A 224 -4.85 14.26 -13.54
N LYS A 225 -5.67 15.25 -13.14
CA LYS A 225 -7.08 15.01 -12.74
C LYS A 225 -7.88 14.43 -13.90
N SER A 226 -7.84 15.09 -15.06
CA SER A 226 -8.53 14.63 -16.27
C SER A 226 -7.88 13.35 -16.82
N LEU A 227 -6.55 13.25 -16.80
CA LEU A 227 -5.85 12.03 -17.21
C LEU A 227 -6.34 10.81 -16.41
N SER A 228 -6.44 10.95 -15.08
CA SER A 228 -6.90 9.89 -14.19
C SER A 228 -8.33 9.47 -14.44
N LYS A 229 -9.23 10.43 -14.66
CA LYS A 229 -10.63 10.14 -15.00
C LYS A 229 -10.72 9.34 -16.30
N ASN A 230 -10.08 9.80 -17.37
CA ASN A 230 -10.14 9.13 -18.67
C ASN A 230 -9.45 7.75 -18.64
N THR A 231 -8.40 7.59 -17.85
CA THR A 231 -7.74 6.28 -17.66
C THR A 231 -8.64 5.33 -16.88
N TYR A 232 -9.40 5.80 -15.90
CA TYR A 232 -10.42 5.01 -15.20
C TYR A 232 -11.52 4.52 -16.15
N ASP A 233 -12.01 5.39 -17.04
CA ASP A 233 -13.04 5.01 -18.02
C ASP A 233 -12.51 3.92 -18.97
N LEU A 234 -11.21 3.96 -19.31
CA LEU A 234 -10.55 2.96 -20.15
C LEU A 234 -10.30 1.64 -19.41
N ILE A 235 -9.79 1.68 -18.18
CA ILE A 235 -9.39 0.48 -17.44
C ILE A 235 -10.58 -0.42 -17.11
N LYS A 236 -11.78 0.13 -16.98
CA LYS A 236 -13.04 -0.63 -16.78
C LYS A 236 -13.52 -1.41 -18.01
N THR A 237 -12.83 -1.26 -19.14
CA THR A 237 -13.13 -2.04 -20.34
C THR A 237 -12.34 -3.33 -20.46
N ALA A 238 -11.31 -3.52 -19.63
CA ALA A 238 -10.43 -4.68 -19.63
C ALA A 238 -10.36 -5.33 -18.24
N ASP A 239 -10.33 -6.67 -18.22
CA ASP A 239 -10.07 -7.42 -16.98
C ASP A 239 -8.67 -7.11 -16.46
N GLN A 240 -8.52 -7.01 -15.14
CA GLN A 240 -7.24 -6.68 -14.52
C GLN A 240 -6.64 -7.94 -13.89
N PRO A 241 -5.34 -8.23 -14.12
CA PRO A 241 -4.71 -9.40 -13.51
C PRO A 241 -4.63 -9.28 -11.98
N GLN A 242 -4.68 -8.03 -11.48
CA GLN A 242 -4.47 -7.65 -10.11
C GLN A 242 -5.45 -6.52 -9.78
N PRO A 243 -5.91 -6.40 -8.52
CA PRO A 243 -6.80 -5.33 -8.12
C PRO A 243 -6.23 -3.94 -8.41
N VAL A 244 -7.02 -3.09 -9.07
CA VAL A 244 -6.71 -1.67 -9.23
C VAL A 244 -7.66 -0.86 -8.35
N TYR A 245 -7.08 -0.03 -7.48
CA TYR A 245 -7.82 0.78 -6.53
C TYR A 245 -8.09 2.15 -7.11
N TYR A 246 -9.36 2.53 -7.19
CA TYR A 246 -9.76 3.88 -7.56
C TYR A 246 -9.94 4.69 -6.28
N ASN A 247 -9.08 5.67 -6.11
CA ASN A 247 -8.96 6.48 -4.92
C ASN A 247 -9.48 7.90 -5.16
N HIS A 248 -9.92 8.55 -4.09
CA HIS A 248 -10.49 9.90 -4.09
C HIS A 248 -9.74 10.82 -3.13
N CYS A 249 -9.49 12.05 -3.55
CA CYS A 249 -8.95 13.12 -2.72
C CYS A 249 -10.04 14.18 -2.49
N PRO A 250 -10.54 14.35 -1.24
CA PRO A 250 -11.63 15.28 -0.95
C PRO A 250 -11.22 16.75 -1.06
N MET A 251 -9.93 17.06 -1.01
CA MET A 251 -9.45 18.44 -0.99
C MET A 251 -9.33 19.08 -2.37
N VAL A 252 -9.06 18.28 -3.41
CA VAL A 252 -8.99 18.76 -4.80
C VAL A 252 -10.14 18.22 -5.63
N ASP A 253 -11.08 17.51 -5.01
CA ASP A 253 -12.22 16.82 -5.61
C ASP A 253 -11.82 16.05 -6.88
N ALA A 254 -10.84 15.16 -6.73
CA ALA A 254 -10.27 14.42 -7.85
C ALA A 254 -9.88 12.99 -7.46
N ASN A 255 -9.89 12.11 -8.46
CA ASN A 255 -9.63 10.69 -8.29
C ASN A 255 -8.33 10.25 -8.96
N TRP A 256 -7.82 9.08 -8.59
CA TRP A 256 -6.69 8.44 -9.27
C TRP A 256 -6.73 6.92 -9.13
N LEU A 257 -6.08 6.20 -10.05
CA LEU A 257 -5.92 4.75 -9.95
C LEU A 257 -4.63 4.41 -9.21
N SER A 258 -4.60 3.29 -8.50
CA SER A 258 -3.44 2.77 -7.79
C SER A 258 -3.34 1.25 -7.91
N LYS A 259 -2.15 0.72 -8.14
CA LYS A 259 -1.87 -0.73 -7.98
C LYS A 259 -1.73 -1.14 -6.50
N GLU A 260 -1.58 -0.16 -5.62
CA GLU A 260 -1.41 -0.39 -4.18
C GLU A 260 -2.72 -0.10 -3.43
N SER A 261 -3.05 -0.96 -2.46
CA SER A 261 -4.19 -0.76 -1.56
C SER A 261 -3.95 0.35 -0.52
N GLY A 262 -2.72 0.84 -0.40
CA GLY A 262 -2.38 2.00 0.42
C GLY A 262 -2.64 3.30 -0.33
N ILE A 263 -3.09 4.34 0.39
CA ILE A 263 -3.25 5.67 -0.18
C ILE A 263 -1.88 6.34 -0.30
N LYS A 264 -1.51 6.67 -1.54
CA LYS A 264 -0.40 7.54 -1.89
C LYS A 264 -0.94 8.65 -2.79
N ASN A 265 -1.21 9.81 -2.21
CA ASN A 265 -1.91 10.92 -2.86
C ASN A 265 -1.00 11.68 -3.85
N PRO A 266 -1.27 11.63 -5.17
CA PRO A 266 -0.45 12.29 -6.18
C PRO A 266 -0.64 13.82 -6.21
N TYR A 267 -1.69 14.36 -5.58
CA TYR A 267 -2.06 15.78 -5.61
C TYR A 267 -1.34 16.61 -4.54
N TYR A 268 -0.98 16.01 -3.42
CA TYR A 268 -0.29 16.69 -2.31
C TYR A 268 1.08 16.11 -1.98
N GLY A 269 1.50 15.02 -2.62
CA GLY A 269 2.80 14.41 -2.41
C GLY A 269 3.06 14.10 -0.94
N SER A 270 4.27 14.42 -0.45
CA SER A 270 4.65 14.18 0.95
C SER A 270 3.83 14.95 1.98
N GLN A 271 3.18 16.06 1.59
CA GLN A 271 2.42 16.89 2.53
C GLN A 271 1.17 16.18 3.06
N MET A 272 0.53 15.35 2.24
CA MET A 272 -0.69 14.62 2.59
C MET A 272 -0.71 13.24 1.93
N LEU A 273 0.41 12.52 2.03
CA LEU A 273 0.65 11.29 1.29
C LEU A 273 -0.45 10.24 1.52
N SER A 274 -0.92 10.10 2.75
CA SER A 274 -1.96 9.12 3.13
C SER A 274 -3.38 9.69 3.10
N CYS A 275 -3.59 10.92 2.64
CA CYS A 275 -4.91 11.55 2.60
C CYS A 275 -5.70 11.11 1.37
N GLY A 276 -6.88 10.56 1.58
CA GLY A 276 -7.79 10.09 0.55
C GLY A 276 -8.48 8.80 0.97
N SER A 277 -9.34 8.27 0.12
CA SER A 277 -10.06 7.02 0.36
C SER A 277 -10.17 6.21 -0.93
N THR A 278 -10.16 4.89 -0.82
CA THR A 278 -10.55 4.03 -1.93
C THR A 278 -12.08 4.05 -2.07
N ILE A 279 -12.56 4.36 -3.27
CA ILE A 279 -13.99 4.41 -3.59
C ILE A 279 -14.45 3.23 -4.46
N GLU A 280 -13.53 2.59 -5.20
CA GLU A 280 -13.82 1.38 -5.98
C GLU A 280 -12.56 0.50 -6.06
N THR A 281 -12.75 -0.81 -6.16
CA THR A 281 -11.69 -1.78 -6.50
C THR A 281 -12.08 -2.49 -7.78
N ILE A 282 -11.28 -2.30 -8.82
CA ILE A 282 -11.46 -2.84 -10.17
C ILE A 282 -10.72 -4.18 -10.25
N LYS A 283 -11.38 -5.21 -10.78
CA LYS A 283 -10.87 -6.57 -10.97
C LYS A 283 -11.23 -7.02 -12.37
#